data_AF-Q2LDF0-F1
#
_entry.id   AF-Q2LDF0-F1
#
_cell.length_a   1.000
_cell.length_b   1.000
_cell.length_c   1.000
_cell.angle_alpha   90.00
_cell.angle_beta   90.00
_cell.angle_gamma   90.00
#
_symmetry.space_group_name_H-M   'P 1'
#
loop_
_entity.id
_entity.type
_entity.pdbx_description
1 polymer ?
#
loop_
_entity_poly.entity_id
_entity_poly.type
_entity_poly.pdbx_seq_one_letter_code
_entity_poly.pdbx_strand_id
1 'polypeptide(L)' 'QMDKGTCINLERSLRLGDEMGGHLVSGHIDGLAEIIDQKNEGDAVRFFLKVPMRFKPFIVSKGSIALNGTSLTVNCIE' A
#
# COMPACT_ATOMS: atom_id res chain seq x y z
N GLN A 1 15.18 -6.43 0.87
CA GLN A 1 16.17 -6.96 -0.10
C GLN A 1 15.44 -7.85 -1.08
N MET A 2 15.86 -7.87 -2.35
CA MET A 2 15.27 -8.71 -3.38
C MET A 2 16.31 -9.71 -3.85
N ASP A 3 15.91 -10.98 -3.94
CA ASP A 3 16.76 -12.07 -4.41
C ASP A 3 16.12 -12.73 -5.63
N LYS A 4 16.88 -13.60 -6.30
CA LYS A 4 16.34 -14.38 -7.41
C LYS A 4 15.17 -15.24 -6.93
N GLY A 5 14.02 -15.08 -7.58
CA GLY A 5 12.79 -15.81 -7.23
C GLY A 5 11.86 -15.06 -6.28
N THR A 6 12.21 -13.85 -5.81
CA THR A 6 11.28 -13.03 -5.04
C THR A 6 10.06 -12.64 -5.89
N CYS A 7 8.86 -12.97 -5.41
CA CYS A 7 7.61 -12.55 -6.03
C CYS A 7 7.39 -11.05 -5.82
N ILE A 8 6.90 -10.37 -6.86
CA ILE A 8 6.59 -8.95 -6.85
C ILE A 8 5.23 -8.67 -7.46
N ASN A 9 4.62 -7.57 -7.02
CA ASN A 9 3.45 -7.02 -7.67
C ASN A 9 3.88 -6.31 -8.97
N LEU A 10 3.08 -6.48 -10.02
CA LEU A 10 3.27 -5.83 -11.31
C LEU A 10 1.95 -5.19 -11.74
N GLU A 11 2.03 -3.93 -12.14
CA GLU A 11 0.91 -3.19 -12.72
C GLU A 11 1.42 -2.41 -13.93
N ARG A 12 0.66 -2.44 -15.04
CA ARG A 12 1.02 -1.70 -16.26
C ARG A 12 0.62 -0.24 -16.09
N SER A 13 1.35 0.66 -16.75
CA SER A 13 0.95 2.06 -16.83
C SER A 13 -0.44 2.19 -17.47
N LEU A 14 -1.26 3.05 -16.88
CA LEU A 14 -2.60 3.38 -17.36
C LEU A 14 -2.56 3.96 -18.79
N ARG A 15 -3.44 3.50 -19.68
CA ARG A 15 -3.66 4.10 -21.00
C ARG A 15 -4.91 4.98 -20.98
N LEU A 16 -5.02 5.85 -21.98
CA LEU A 16 -6.22 6.66 -22.14
C LEU A 16 -7.45 5.74 -22.34
N GLY A 17 -8.45 5.90 -21.47
CA GLY A 17 -9.68 5.11 -21.49
C GLY A 17 -9.64 3.84 -20.65
N ASP A 18 -8.52 3.50 -20.01
CA ASP A 18 -8.48 2.40 -19.04
C ASP A 18 -9.25 2.79 -17.77
N GLU A 19 -9.87 1.79 -17.13
CA GLU A 19 -10.57 1.98 -15.86
C GLU A 19 -9.59 2.21 -14.70
N MET A 20 -9.96 3.11 -13.77
CA MET A 20 -9.20 3.38 -12.54
C MET A 20 -10.00 2.91 -11.32
N GLY A 21 -9.77 1.66 -10.90
CA GLY A 21 -10.51 1.05 -9.78
C GLY A 21 -10.00 1.45 -8.37
N GLY A 22 -8.79 1.99 -8.27
CA GLY A 22 -8.17 2.41 -7.00
C GLY A 22 -8.07 3.93 -6.89
N HIS A 23 -6.86 4.42 -6.65
CA HIS A 23 -6.51 5.84 -6.71
C HIS A 23 -5.33 6.05 -7.67
N LEU A 24 -4.98 7.31 -7.94
CA LEU A 24 -3.81 7.63 -8.77
C LEU A 24 -2.52 7.21 -8.07
N VAL A 25 -1.82 6.23 -8.64
CA VAL A 25 -0.50 5.78 -8.20
C VAL A 25 0.54 6.18 -9.23
N SER A 26 1.47 7.05 -8.86
CA SER A 26 2.51 7.56 -9.79
C SER A 26 3.70 6.61 -9.95
N GLY A 27 3.83 5.62 -9.08
CA GLY A 27 5.01 4.74 -9.00
C GLY A 27 6.22 5.33 -8.27
N HIS A 28 6.14 6.58 -7.80
CA HIS A 28 7.19 7.19 -6.97
C HIS A 28 7.01 6.75 -5.52
N ILE A 29 7.99 6.02 -4.97
CA ILE A 29 7.94 5.49 -3.62
C ILE A 29 8.51 6.52 -2.63
N ASP A 30 7.70 6.99 -1.69
CA ASP A 30 8.13 7.95 -0.66
C ASP A 30 9.07 7.35 0.38
N GLY A 31 8.92 6.04 0.66
CA GLY A 31 9.73 5.34 1.62
C GLY A 31 9.26 3.91 1.89
N LEU A 32 9.78 3.34 2.97
CA LEU A 32 9.45 1.98 3.41
C LEU A 32 8.57 2.01 4.65
N ALA A 33 7.68 1.03 4.74
CA ALA A 33 6.89 0.71 5.92
C ALA A 33 7.24 -0.72 6.37
N GLU A 34 7.26 -0.96 7.68
CA GLU A 34 7.54 -2.26 8.26
C GLU A 34 6.21 -2.91 8.69
N ILE A 35 5.95 -4.15 8.29
CA ILE A 35 4.82 -4.91 8.83
C ILE A 35 5.19 -5.34 10.24
N ILE A 36 4.43 -4.87 11.23
CA ILE A 36 4.66 -5.17 12.65
C ILE A 36 3.68 -6.17 13.23
N ASP A 37 2.52 -6.37 12.59
CA ASP A 37 1.54 -7.37 12.98
C ASP A 37 0.65 -7.77 11.79
N GLN A 38 0.12 -8.98 11.84
CA GLN A 38 -0.77 -9.55 10.83
C GLN A 38 -1.83 -10.41 11.52
N LYS A 39 -3.11 -10.08 11.31
CA LYS A 39 -4.24 -10.78 11.93
C LYS A 39 -5.19 -11.33 10.87
N ASN A 40 -5.50 -12.61 10.95
CA ASN A 40 -6.55 -13.21 10.13
C ASN A 40 -7.92 -12.78 10.64
N GLU A 41 -8.77 -12.32 9.75
CA GLU A 41 -10.14 -11.85 10.04
C GLU A 41 -11.10 -12.50 9.03
N GLY A 42 -11.50 -13.75 9.32
CA GLY A 42 -12.27 -14.56 8.38
C GLY A 42 -11.46 -14.79 7.09
N ASP A 43 -12.01 -14.35 5.96
CA ASP A 43 -11.38 -14.45 4.64
C ASP A 43 -10.42 -13.30 4.33
N ALA A 44 -10.27 -12.34 5.25
CA ALA A 44 -9.38 -11.19 5.11
C ALA A 44 -8.17 -11.30 6.04
N VAL A 45 -7.14 -10.51 5.72
CA VAL A 45 -5.98 -10.34 6.59
C VAL A 45 -5.77 -8.86 6.87
N ARG A 46 -5.77 -8.49 8.15
CA ARG A 46 -5.46 -7.15 8.61
C ARG A 46 -3.97 -7.01 8.88
N PHE A 47 -3.34 -6.03 8.25
CA PHE A 47 -1.93 -5.69 8.46
C PHE A 47 -1.80 -4.43 9.31
N PHE A 48 -0.86 -4.45 10.25
CA PHE A 48 -0.41 -3.26 10.97
C PHE A 48 0.98 -2.90 10.48
N LEU A 49 1.16 -1.65 10.09
CA LEU A 49 2.40 -1.15 9.52
C LEU A 49 2.95 -0.01 10.35
N LYS A 50 4.25 -0.06 10.62
CA LYS A 50 5.01 1.04 11.18
C LYS A 50 5.59 1.87 10.04
N VAL A 51 5.30 3.17 10.06
CA VAL A 51 5.78 4.14 9.08
C VAL A 51 6.64 5.21 9.76
N PRO A 52 7.65 5.77 9.08
CA PRO A 52 8.35 6.94 9.58
C PRO A 52 7.42 8.11 9.92
N MET A 53 7.63 8.76 11.07
CA MET A 53 6.76 9.80 11.60
C MET A 53 6.52 10.97 10.62
N ARG A 54 7.51 11.27 9.77
CA ARG A 54 7.41 12.29 8.72
C ARG A 54 6.27 12.06 7.72
N PHE A 55 5.77 10.83 7.59
CA PHE A 55 4.66 10.50 6.70
C PHE A 55 3.29 10.67 7.34
N LYS A 56 3.21 10.78 8.68
CA LYS A 56 1.94 10.90 9.42
C LYS A 56 0.99 11.98 8.87
N PRO A 57 1.44 13.19 8.48
CA PRO A 57 0.54 14.21 7.94
C PRO A 57 -0.16 13.84 6.62
N PHE A 58 0.37 12.85 5.89
CA PHE A 58 -0.14 12.44 4.57
C PHE A 58 -1.02 11.19 4.62
N ILE A 59 -1.10 10.55 5.79
CA ILE A 59 -1.88 9.34 6.00
C ILE A 59 -3.09 9.72 6.84
N VAL A 60 -4.29 9.42 6.35
CA VAL A 60 -5.54 9.73 7.04
C VAL A 60 -6.44 8.50 7.09
N SER A 61 -7.22 8.34 8.16
CA SER A 61 -8.21 7.26 8.25
C SER A 61 -9.22 7.38 7.11
N LYS A 62 -9.55 6.24 6.51
CA LYS A 62 -10.36 6.09 5.29
C LYS A 62 -9.77 6.75 4.04
N GLY A 63 -8.54 7.25 4.11
CA GLY A 63 -7.76 7.66 2.95
C GLY A 63 -7.20 6.48 2.17
N SER A 64 -6.74 6.76 0.96
CA SER A 64 -6.03 5.80 0.12
C SER A 64 -4.54 5.78 0.43
N ILE A 65 -3.93 4.61 0.32
CA ILE A 65 -2.48 4.41 0.39
C ILE A 65 -2.05 3.33 -0.60
N ALA A 66 -0.87 3.48 -1.20
CA ALA A 66 -0.27 2.43 -2.04
C ALA A 66 0.81 1.69 -1.24
N LEU A 67 0.66 0.38 -1.08
CA LEU A 67 1.66 -0.50 -0.45
C LEU A 67 2.09 -1.57 -1.46
N ASN A 68 3.38 -1.62 -1.79
CA ASN A 68 3.91 -2.48 -2.86
C ASN A 68 3.08 -2.41 -4.17
N GLY A 69 2.64 -1.21 -4.55
CA GLY A 69 1.82 -0.99 -5.75
C GLY A 69 0.33 -1.31 -5.58
N THR A 70 -0.11 -1.89 -4.48
CA THR A 70 -1.53 -2.17 -4.23
C THR A 70 -2.22 -0.97 -3.59
N SER A 71 -3.28 -0.47 -4.24
CA SER A 71 -4.17 0.56 -3.67
C SER A 71 -5.01 -0.05 -2.54
N LEU A 72 -4.89 0.53 -1.34
CA LEU A 72 -5.59 0.07 -0.12
C LEU A 72 -6.24 1.25 0.61
N THR A 73 -7.21 0.93 1.46
CA THR A 73 -7.86 1.89 2.35
C THR A 73 -7.23 1.83 3.74
N VAL A 74 -6.82 2.97 4.28
CA VAL A 74 -6.33 3.08 5.66
C VAL A 74 -7.50 2.93 6.61
N ASN A 75 -7.47 1.94 7.50
CA ASN A 75 -8.56 1.73 8.47
C ASN A 75 -8.45 2.62 9.71
N CYS A 76 -7.25 2.74 10.27
CA CYS A 76 -6.95 3.54 11.46
C CYS A 76 -5.47 3.95 11.46
N ILE A 77 -5.14 4.90 12.33
CA ILE A 77 -3.78 5.41 12.57
C ILE A 77 -3.65 5.60 14.07
N GLU A 78 -2.54 5.15 14.63
CA GLU A 78 -2.21 5.22 16.06
C GLU A 78 -0.95 6.08 16.29
#